data_AF-B3SFG3-F1
#
_entry.id   AF-B3SFG3-F1
#
_cell.length_a   1.000
_cell.length_b   1.000
_cell.length_c   1.000
_cell.angle_alpha   90.00
_cell.angle_beta   90.00
_cell.angle_gamma   90.00
#
_symmetry.space_group_name_H-M   'P 1'
#
loop_
_entity.id
_entity.type
_entity.pdbx_description
1 polymer ?
#
loop_
_entity_poly.entity_id
_entity_poly.type
_entity_poly.pdbx_seq_one_letter_code
_entity_poly.pdbx_strand_id
1 'polypeptide(L)'
;MTQWNRYMLQPGLKQLLISKQKSAGDDIKSLNEDYSYKILFLSSIIPDQSNARFLPTILIDDEHAELLIKRGLSKQKLVDMYNAEDAVMVGKGVFVNCLKYGSVDWKKANESIESIIELAHNISRSEIIQAPTVYPLNDGTYKVLTGHRRFLAMIYNFGVNGNGQFKVYESQPVLTKLKQFQENACREDLPQYGKLEAFMNARMELDTLSDVRKQLGQKKLTVREEASLLGISWEPMTIIMC
;
A
#
# COMPACT_ATOMS: atom_id res chain seq x y z
N MET A 1 -5.89 18.94 -24.93
CA MET A 1 -5.26 19.57 -23.76
C MET A 1 -5.07 18.48 -22.71
N THR A 2 -3.90 18.40 -22.11
CA THR A 2 -3.10 17.16 -21.96
C THR A 2 -3.44 16.32 -20.71
N GLN A 3 -3.35 14.98 -20.82
CA GLN A 3 -3.63 13.92 -19.83
C GLN A 3 -2.68 13.91 -18.60
N TRP A 4 -2.50 15.03 -17.89
CA TRP A 4 -1.62 15.11 -16.70
C TRP A 4 -2.35 15.16 -15.35
N ASN A 5 -3.66 14.88 -15.32
CA ASN A 5 -4.47 14.84 -14.08
C ASN A 5 -4.65 13.43 -13.54
N ARG A 6 -3.57 12.77 -13.13
CA ARG A 6 -3.67 11.59 -12.25
C ARG A 6 -2.72 11.65 -11.05
N TYR A 7 -2.35 12.86 -10.62
CA TYR A 7 -1.66 13.11 -9.36
C TYR A 7 -2.66 13.54 -8.30
N MET A 8 -3.31 12.56 -7.68
CA MET A 8 -4.19 12.83 -6.55
C MET A 8 -3.33 12.96 -5.29
N LEU A 9 -2.87 14.18 -4.99
CA LEU A 9 -2.49 14.52 -3.61
C LEU A 9 -3.67 14.17 -2.70
N GLN A 10 -3.38 13.76 -1.47
CA GLN A 10 -4.45 13.48 -0.52
C GLN A 10 -5.38 14.70 -0.40
N PRO A 11 -6.71 14.54 -0.56
CA PRO A 11 -7.65 15.63 -0.40
C PRO A 11 -7.44 16.29 0.97
N GLY A 12 -7.19 17.61 0.97
CA GLY A 12 -6.96 18.36 2.21
C GLY A 12 -5.55 18.25 2.80
N LEU A 13 -4.57 17.65 2.10
CA LEU A 13 -3.18 17.53 2.57
C LEU A 13 -2.60 18.88 3.03
N LYS A 14 -2.85 19.95 2.27
CA LYS A 14 -2.37 21.30 2.61
C LYS A 14 -2.92 21.78 3.95
N GLN A 15 -4.23 21.62 4.19
CA GLN A 15 -4.87 22.00 5.44
C GLN A 15 -4.37 21.17 6.62
N LEU A 16 -4.15 19.87 6.41
CA LEU A 16 -3.59 18.96 7.41
C LEU A 16 -2.14 19.33 7.76
N LEU A 17 -1.33 19.67 6.77
CA LEU A 17 0.05 20.13 6.97
C LEU A 17 0.10 21.45 7.73
N ILE A 18 -0.81 22.38 7.43
CA ILE A 18 -0.92 23.65 8.16
C ILE A 18 -1.28 23.40 9.62
N SER A 19 -2.25 22.53 9.92
CA SER A 19 -2.64 22.24 11.30
C SER A 19 -1.50 21.57 12.08
N LYS A 20 -0.84 20.58 11.47
CA LYS A 20 0.29 19.84 12.07
C LYS A 20 1.52 20.72 12.30
N GLN A 21 1.90 21.58 11.34
CA GLN A 21 3.02 22.53 11.50
C GLN A 21 2.74 23.58 12.57
N LYS A 22 1.48 24.03 12.72
CA LYS A 22 1.10 24.94 13.82
C LYS A 22 1.19 24.28 15.19
N SER A 23 0.89 22.99 15.31
CA SER A 23 1.01 22.25 16.59
C SER A 23 2.43 21.81 16.93
N ALA A 24 3.24 21.46 15.92
CA ALA A 24 4.56 20.86 16.13
C ALA A 24 5.74 21.85 15.99
N GLY A 25 5.48 23.09 15.55
CA GLY A 25 6.54 24.07 15.29
C GLY A 25 7.36 23.73 14.04
N ASP A 26 8.62 24.15 14.00
CA ASP A 26 9.50 24.03 12.83
C ASP A 26 10.10 22.62 12.64
N ASP A 27 9.88 21.72 13.60
CA ASP A 27 10.54 20.41 13.67
C ASP A 27 9.96 19.41 12.66
N ILE A 28 10.72 19.18 11.59
CA ILE A 28 10.41 18.20 10.54
C ILE A 28 10.45 16.76 11.09
N LYS A 29 11.20 16.49 12.18
CA LYS A 29 11.25 15.14 12.78
C LYS A 29 9.94 14.73 13.42
N SER A 30 9.09 15.67 13.80
CA SER A 30 7.73 15.41 14.29
C SER A 30 6.80 14.78 13.24
N LEU A 31 7.21 14.76 11.96
CA LEU A 31 6.54 14.06 10.87
C LEU A 31 6.93 12.58 10.78
N ASN A 32 7.93 12.12 11.55
CA ASN A 32 8.18 10.70 11.74
C ASN A 32 7.19 10.19 12.77
N GLU A 33 6.19 9.46 12.28
CA GLU A 33 5.20 8.83 13.13
C GLU A 33 5.77 7.54 13.72
N ASP A 34 5.53 7.37 15.02
CA ASP A 34 5.90 6.17 15.74
C ASP A 34 5.11 4.97 15.20
N TYR A 35 5.77 3.80 15.23
CA TYR A 35 5.17 2.55 14.83
C TYR A 35 5.54 1.43 15.79
N SER A 36 4.68 0.42 15.86
CA SER A 36 4.91 -0.79 16.63
C SER A 36 4.51 -2.01 15.81
N TYR A 37 5.12 -3.15 16.10
CA TYR A 37 4.71 -4.42 15.49
C TYR A 37 3.55 -5.00 16.30
N LYS A 38 2.42 -5.27 15.64
CA LYS A 38 1.22 -5.87 16.27
C LYS A 38 0.71 -7.04 15.45
N ILE A 39 0.10 -8.01 16.13
CA ILE A 39 -0.67 -9.07 15.48
C ILE A 39 -2.09 -8.55 15.29
N LEU A 40 -2.58 -8.54 14.05
CA LEU A 40 -3.92 -8.10 13.71
C LEU A 40 -4.67 -9.22 12.97
N PHE A 41 -5.99 -9.24 13.11
CA PHE A 41 -6.85 -10.09 12.30
C PHE A 41 -6.87 -9.58 10.86
N LEU A 42 -6.76 -10.48 9.90
CA LEU A 42 -6.70 -10.12 8.47
C LEU A 42 -8.01 -9.50 7.98
N SER A 43 -9.14 -9.90 8.57
CA SER A 43 -10.46 -9.31 8.34
C SER A 43 -10.58 -7.83 8.74
N SER A 44 -9.69 -7.33 9.62
CA SER A 44 -9.67 -5.92 10.04
C SER A 44 -8.87 -5.01 9.10
N ILE A 45 -8.25 -5.57 8.05
CA ILE A 45 -7.33 -4.86 7.17
C ILE A 45 -7.97 -4.60 5.81
N ILE A 46 -7.91 -3.35 5.36
CA ILE A 46 -8.46 -2.89 4.08
C ILE A 46 -7.32 -2.50 3.13
N PRO A 47 -7.25 -3.08 1.91
CA PRO A 47 -6.26 -2.68 0.93
C PRO A 47 -6.52 -1.27 0.39
N ASP A 48 -5.45 -0.51 0.16
CA ASP A 48 -5.56 0.82 -0.44
C ASP A 48 -5.81 0.75 -1.96
N GLN A 49 -7.02 1.13 -2.37
CA GLN A 49 -7.43 1.19 -3.78
C GLN A 49 -6.68 2.25 -4.59
N SER A 50 -6.07 3.25 -3.92
CA SER A 50 -5.28 4.29 -4.60
C SER A 50 -3.87 3.84 -4.99
N ASN A 51 -3.49 2.59 -4.70
CA ASN A 51 -2.18 2.06 -5.02
C ASN A 51 -2.03 1.84 -6.54
N ALA A 52 -0.90 2.26 -7.12
CA ALA A 52 -0.63 2.08 -8.56
C ALA A 52 -0.59 0.61 -9.01
N ARG A 53 -0.37 -0.32 -8.07
CA ARG A 53 -0.41 -1.78 -8.26
C ARG A 53 -1.63 -2.42 -7.61
N PHE A 54 -2.68 -1.64 -7.40
CA PHE A 54 -3.91 -2.16 -6.81
C PHE A 54 -4.48 -3.25 -7.71
N LEU A 55 -4.64 -4.44 -7.13
CA LEU A 55 -5.42 -5.52 -7.71
C LEU A 55 -6.84 -5.39 -7.13
N PRO A 56 -7.88 -5.18 -7.94
CA PRO A 56 -9.25 -5.09 -7.46
C PRO A 56 -9.60 -6.42 -6.80
N THR A 57 -9.69 -6.43 -5.48
CA THR A 57 -9.76 -7.66 -4.70
C THR A 57 -10.95 -7.67 -3.76
N ILE A 58 -11.59 -8.83 -3.67
CA ILE A 58 -12.67 -9.11 -2.73
C ILE A 58 -12.22 -10.28 -1.86
N LEU A 59 -12.24 -10.08 -0.55
CA LEU A 59 -11.93 -11.15 0.41
C LEU A 59 -13.17 -12.05 0.52
N ILE A 60 -12.99 -13.36 0.42
CA ILE A 60 -14.07 -14.34 0.61
C ILE A 60 -13.87 -15.10 1.91
N ASP A 61 -14.97 -15.50 2.54
CA ASP A 61 -14.93 -16.30 3.76
C ASP A 61 -14.21 -17.63 3.55
N ASP A 62 -13.57 -18.12 4.61
CA ASP A 62 -12.80 -19.35 4.58
C ASP A 62 -13.65 -20.57 4.23
N GLU A 63 -14.91 -20.62 4.71
CA GLU A 63 -15.88 -21.68 4.37
C GLU A 63 -16.23 -21.67 2.88
N HIS A 64 -16.44 -20.48 2.30
CA HIS A 64 -16.75 -20.31 0.89
C HIS A 64 -15.55 -20.67 0.00
N ALA A 65 -14.33 -20.31 0.43
CA ALA A 65 -13.10 -20.72 -0.23
C ALA A 65 -12.93 -22.24 -0.22
N GLU A 66 -13.17 -22.89 0.92
CA GLU A 66 -13.11 -24.34 1.07
C GLU A 66 -14.14 -25.05 0.19
N LEU A 67 -15.38 -24.58 0.16
CA LEU A 67 -16.44 -25.12 -0.70
C LEU A 67 -16.08 -24.98 -2.19
N LEU A 68 -15.47 -23.88 -2.60
CA LEU A 68 -15.02 -23.70 -3.98
C LEU A 68 -13.91 -24.72 -4.35
N ILE A 69 -12.90 -24.87 -3.49
CA ILE A 69 -11.79 -25.81 -3.69
C ILE A 69 -12.31 -27.26 -3.77
N LYS A 70 -13.23 -27.63 -2.87
CA LYS A 70 -13.87 -28.95 -2.83
C LYS A 70 -14.97 -29.14 -3.90
N ARG A 71 -15.19 -28.15 -4.77
CA ARG A 71 -16.23 -28.14 -5.81
C ARG A 71 -17.67 -28.28 -5.27
N GLY A 72 -17.88 -27.94 -4.00
CA GLY A 72 -19.21 -27.82 -3.38
C GLY A 72 -19.94 -26.52 -3.76
N LEU A 73 -19.19 -25.53 -4.27
CA LEU A 73 -19.72 -24.26 -4.77
C LEU A 73 -19.14 -23.95 -6.16
N SER A 74 -19.97 -23.46 -7.08
CA SER A 74 -19.50 -23.05 -8.41
C SER A 74 -18.98 -21.61 -8.38
N LYS A 75 -18.06 -21.28 -9.30
CA LYS A 75 -17.56 -19.92 -9.49
C LYS A 75 -18.71 -18.91 -9.67
N GLN A 76 -19.71 -19.23 -10.50
CA GLN A 76 -20.81 -18.31 -10.77
C GLN A 76 -21.60 -17.97 -9.51
N LYS A 77 -21.97 -18.97 -8.70
CA LYS A 77 -22.66 -18.73 -7.42
C LYS A 77 -21.84 -17.86 -6.49
N LEU A 78 -20.52 -18.06 -6.44
CA LEU A 78 -19.63 -17.25 -5.62
C LEU A 78 -19.57 -15.80 -6.13
N VAL A 79 -19.50 -15.59 -7.46
CA VAL A 79 -19.57 -14.25 -8.06
C VAL A 79 -20.87 -13.54 -7.69
N ASP A 80 -22.00 -14.25 -7.78
CA ASP A 80 -23.32 -13.68 -7.47
C ASP A 80 -23.43 -13.29 -5.98
N MET A 81 -22.91 -14.12 -5.07
CA MET A 81 -22.95 -13.84 -3.62
C MET A 81 -22.11 -12.63 -3.21
N TYR A 82 -20.96 -12.42 -3.85
CA TYR A 82 -20.01 -11.37 -3.49
C TYR A 82 -20.07 -10.15 -4.42
N ASN A 83 -20.95 -10.16 -5.42
CA ASN A 83 -21.00 -9.18 -6.49
C ASN A 83 -19.61 -8.94 -7.12
N ALA A 84 -18.91 -10.03 -7.42
CA ALA A 84 -17.48 -10.01 -7.73
C ALA A 84 -17.14 -9.76 -9.21
N GLU A 85 -18.08 -9.18 -9.97
CA GLU A 85 -17.84 -8.78 -11.36
C GLU A 85 -16.65 -7.80 -11.44
N ASP A 86 -15.76 -8.01 -12.42
CA ASP A 86 -14.57 -7.18 -12.65
C ASP A 86 -13.58 -7.09 -11.48
N ALA A 87 -13.60 -8.07 -10.58
CA ALA A 87 -12.66 -8.19 -9.46
C ALA A 87 -11.92 -9.54 -9.44
N VAL A 88 -10.96 -9.67 -8.53
CA VAL A 88 -10.30 -10.92 -8.15
C VAL A 88 -10.74 -11.28 -6.74
N MET A 89 -11.40 -12.43 -6.57
CA MET A 89 -11.67 -12.93 -5.23
C MET A 89 -10.43 -13.61 -4.67
N VAL A 90 -10.15 -13.41 -3.39
CA VAL A 90 -9.07 -14.09 -2.67
C VAL A 90 -9.59 -14.67 -1.36
N GLY A 91 -9.26 -15.92 -1.10
CA GLY A 91 -9.55 -16.60 0.14
C GLY A 91 -8.47 -17.63 0.44
N LYS A 92 -8.66 -18.38 1.52
CA LYS A 92 -7.70 -19.41 1.92
C LYS A 92 -7.49 -20.44 0.80
N GLY A 93 -6.26 -20.53 0.30
CA GLY A 93 -5.85 -21.48 -0.73
C GLY A 93 -6.35 -21.19 -2.14
N VAL A 94 -7.03 -20.07 -2.40
CA VAL A 94 -7.63 -19.81 -3.72
C VAL A 94 -7.64 -18.33 -4.12
N PHE A 95 -7.34 -18.10 -5.40
CA PHE A 95 -7.65 -16.86 -6.11
C PHE A 95 -8.63 -17.17 -7.24
N VAL A 96 -9.62 -16.30 -7.44
CA VAL A 96 -10.58 -16.41 -8.53
C VAL A 96 -10.60 -15.13 -9.32
N ASN A 97 -10.06 -15.17 -10.53
CA ASN A 97 -10.10 -14.03 -11.44
C ASN A 97 -11.49 -13.93 -12.11
N CYS A 98 -12.25 -12.89 -11.78
CA CYS A 98 -13.60 -12.63 -12.29
C CYS A 98 -13.64 -11.48 -13.31
N LEU A 99 -12.49 -10.94 -13.71
CA LEU A 99 -12.37 -10.00 -14.81
C LEU A 99 -12.77 -10.68 -16.13
N LYS A 100 -13.19 -9.87 -17.11
CA LYS A 100 -13.52 -10.33 -18.45
C LYS A 100 -12.38 -11.16 -19.06
N TYR A 101 -12.63 -12.45 -19.31
CA TYR A 101 -11.64 -13.38 -19.84
C TYR A 101 -10.95 -12.85 -21.10
N GLY A 102 -9.63 -13.01 -21.17
CA GLY A 102 -8.83 -12.58 -22.32
C GLY A 102 -8.57 -11.07 -22.43
N SER A 103 -9.20 -10.25 -21.59
CA SER A 103 -8.91 -8.81 -21.53
C SER A 103 -7.47 -8.54 -21.06
N VAL A 104 -6.97 -7.34 -21.33
CA VAL A 104 -5.64 -6.90 -20.86
C VAL A 104 -5.56 -6.94 -19.34
N ASP A 105 -6.61 -6.51 -18.65
CA ASP A 105 -6.65 -6.49 -17.19
C ASP A 105 -6.74 -7.90 -16.61
N TRP A 106 -7.45 -8.82 -17.27
CA TRP A 106 -7.47 -10.23 -16.89
C TRP A 106 -6.09 -10.88 -16.95
N LYS A 107 -5.30 -10.61 -18.01
CA LYS A 107 -3.93 -11.13 -18.15
C LYS A 107 -3.01 -10.57 -17.07
N LYS A 108 -3.02 -9.25 -16.86
CA LYS A 108 -2.24 -8.58 -15.80
C LYS A 108 -2.61 -9.09 -14.41
N ALA A 109 -3.90 -9.34 -14.17
CA ALA A 109 -4.37 -9.89 -12.91
C ALA A 109 -3.83 -11.31 -12.69
N ASN A 110 -3.80 -12.17 -13.70
CA ASN A 110 -3.21 -13.51 -13.56
C ASN A 110 -1.71 -13.47 -13.28
N GLU A 111 -0.94 -12.65 -13.99
CA GLU A 111 0.49 -12.46 -13.71
C GLU A 111 0.70 -12.00 -12.25
N SER A 112 -0.16 -11.10 -11.77
CA SER A 112 -0.14 -10.62 -10.39
C SER A 112 -0.50 -11.74 -9.40
N ILE A 113 -1.52 -12.54 -9.69
CA ILE A 113 -1.97 -13.67 -8.86
C ILE A 113 -0.84 -14.71 -8.74
N GLU A 114 -0.23 -15.13 -9.84
CA GLU A 114 0.87 -16.09 -9.85
C GLU A 114 2.02 -15.62 -8.98
N SER A 115 2.42 -14.36 -9.14
CA SER A 115 3.51 -13.77 -8.35
C SER A 115 3.13 -13.56 -6.87
N ILE A 116 1.84 -13.46 -6.52
CA ILE A 116 1.36 -13.43 -5.13
C ILE A 116 1.36 -14.83 -4.53
N ILE A 117 0.97 -15.87 -5.28
CA ILE A 117 0.99 -17.26 -4.83
C ILE A 117 2.42 -17.72 -4.54
N GLU A 118 3.39 -17.37 -5.41
CA GLU A 118 4.80 -17.64 -5.17
C GLU A 118 5.30 -16.98 -3.87
N LEU A 119 4.93 -15.72 -3.67
CA LEU A 119 5.22 -14.99 -2.42
C LEU A 119 4.56 -15.65 -1.21
N ALA A 120 3.35 -16.18 -1.34
CA ALA A 120 2.65 -16.90 -0.29
C ALA A 120 3.39 -18.19 0.09
N HIS A 121 3.85 -18.96 -0.87
CA HIS A 121 4.68 -20.15 -0.59
C HIS A 121 5.97 -19.79 0.15
N ASN A 122 6.61 -18.68 -0.21
CA ASN A 122 7.80 -18.20 0.50
C ASN A 122 7.48 -17.78 1.94
N ILE A 123 6.37 -17.07 2.15
CA ILE A 123 5.88 -16.66 3.48
C ILE A 123 5.58 -17.88 4.36
N SER A 124 5.01 -18.96 3.79
CA SER A 124 4.71 -20.18 4.56
C SER A 124 5.94 -20.97 5.01
N ARG A 125 7.10 -20.74 4.36
CA ARG A 125 8.33 -21.51 4.57
C ARG A 125 9.42 -20.71 5.30
N SER A 126 9.32 -19.38 5.31
CA SER A 126 10.30 -18.47 5.89
C SER A 126 9.80 -17.89 7.20
N GLU A 127 10.65 -17.89 8.24
CA GLU A 127 10.39 -17.17 9.49
C GLU A 127 10.55 -15.65 9.33
N ILE A 128 11.28 -15.21 8.30
CA ILE A 128 11.55 -13.80 8.03
C ILE A 128 10.54 -13.29 7.01
N ILE A 129 9.49 -12.64 7.50
CA ILE A 129 8.50 -11.93 6.68
C ILE A 129 8.68 -10.44 6.95
N GLN A 130 8.93 -9.65 5.92
CA GLN A 130 8.75 -8.20 6.01
C GLN A 130 7.25 -7.93 6.23
N ALA A 131 6.86 -7.62 7.47
CA ALA A 131 5.48 -7.34 7.84
C ALA A 131 4.90 -6.22 6.95
N PRO A 132 3.67 -6.35 6.42
CA PRO A 132 3.00 -5.24 5.75
C PRO A 132 2.81 -4.06 6.72
N THR A 133 2.83 -2.85 6.19
CA THR A 133 2.65 -1.64 6.98
C THR A 133 1.22 -1.14 6.87
N VAL A 134 0.60 -0.82 8.01
CA VAL A 134 -0.78 -0.34 8.11
C VAL A 134 -0.89 0.87 9.03
N TYR A 135 -2.00 1.58 8.94
CA TYR A 135 -2.40 2.62 9.91
C TYR A 135 -3.87 2.45 10.28
N PRO A 136 -4.28 2.84 11.51
CA PRO A 136 -5.66 2.72 11.96
C PRO A 136 -6.59 3.71 11.24
N LEU A 137 -7.84 3.28 11.06
CA LEU A 137 -8.98 4.09 10.65
C LEU A 137 -9.90 4.35 11.86
N ASN A 138 -10.83 5.29 11.71
CA ASN A 138 -11.70 5.73 12.81
C ASN A 138 -12.71 4.67 13.28
N ASP A 139 -12.95 3.64 12.47
CA ASP A 139 -13.90 2.55 12.73
C ASP A 139 -13.25 1.31 13.39
N GLY A 140 -11.97 1.42 13.79
CA GLY A 140 -11.21 0.31 14.36
C GLY A 140 -10.65 -0.67 13.32
N THR A 141 -10.85 -0.41 12.03
CA THR A 141 -10.15 -1.12 10.95
C THR A 141 -8.80 -0.48 10.67
N TYR A 142 -8.00 -1.13 9.84
CA TYR A 142 -6.69 -0.63 9.42
C TYR A 142 -6.59 -0.59 7.91
N LYS A 143 -5.84 0.38 7.39
CA LYS A 143 -5.60 0.49 5.95
C LYS A 143 -4.15 0.18 5.60
N VAL A 144 -3.95 -0.62 4.56
CA VAL A 144 -2.61 -0.97 4.07
C VAL A 144 -1.92 0.24 3.47
N LEU A 145 -0.81 0.65 4.08
CA LEU A 145 0.09 1.66 3.54
C LEU A 145 1.00 1.04 2.48
N THR A 146 1.70 -0.04 2.83
CA THR A 146 2.61 -0.78 1.96
C THR A 146 2.51 -2.29 2.18
N GLY A 147 2.96 -3.07 1.19
CA GLY A 147 2.97 -4.53 1.30
C GLY A 147 1.65 -5.19 0.90
N HIS A 148 0.85 -4.58 0.03
CA HIS A 148 -0.43 -5.12 -0.47
C HIS A 148 -0.32 -6.57 -0.96
N ARG A 149 0.73 -6.90 -1.73
CA ARG A 149 0.96 -8.27 -2.21
C ARG A 149 1.21 -9.26 -1.07
N ARG A 150 1.93 -8.86 -0.02
CA ARG A 150 2.14 -9.69 1.17
C ARG A 150 0.84 -9.88 1.95
N PHE A 151 0.06 -8.82 2.08
CA PHE A 151 -1.27 -8.92 2.69
C PHE A 151 -2.15 -9.94 1.94
N LEU A 152 -2.24 -9.87 0.61
CA LEU A 152 -2.99 -10.85 -0.19
C LEU A 152 -2.42 -12.28 -0.08
N ALA A 153 -1.09 -12.41 -0.01
CA ALA A 153 -0.43 -13.69 0.23
C ALA A 153 -0.74 -14.26 1.62
N MET A 154 -0.87 -13.41 2.64
CA MET A 154 -1.30 -13.80 3.99
C MET A 154 -2.75 -14.29 4.01
N ILE A 155 -3.66 -13.62 3.28
CA ILE A 155 -5.05 -14.11 3.11
C ILE A 155 -5.05 -15.48 2.45
N TYR A 156 -4.25 -15.67 1.38
CA TYR A 156 -4.15 -16.94 0.69
C TYR A 156 -3.67 -18.08 1.62
N ASN A 157 -2.66 -17.83 2.46
CA ASN A 157 -2.13 -18.86 3.36
C ASN A 157 -3.02 -19.12 4.59
N PHE A 158 -3.47 -18.06 5.25
CA PHE A 158 -4.05 -18.13 6.58
C PHE A 158 -5.57 -18.02 6.59
N GLY A 159 -6.16 -17.48 5.51
CA GLY A 159 -7.59 -17.18 5.42
C GLY A 159 -7.96 -15.80 5.95
N VAL A 160 -9.18 -15.36 5.70
CA VAL A 160 -9.67 -14.03 6.12
C VAL A 160 -9.82 -13.93 7.64
N ASN A 161 -10.13 -15.04 8.30
CA ASN A 161 -10.23 -15.11 9.76
C ASN A 161 -8.87 -15.36 10.43
N GLY A 162 -7.80 -15.48 9.64
CA GLY A 162 -6.44 -15.60 10.13
C GLY A 162 -5.95 -14.32 10.79
N ASN A 163 -4.75 -14.42 11.38
CA ASN A 163 -4.02 -13.27 11.89
C ASN A 163 -2.64 -13.19 11.27
N GLY A 164 -2.00 -12.05 11.43
CA GLY A 164 -0.63 -11.86 10.98
C GLY A 164 0.03 -10.67 11.64
N GLN A 165 1.36 -10.62 11.54
CA GLN A 165 2.13 -9.51 12.09
C GLN A 165 2.18 -8.34 11.09
N PHE A 166 1.93 -7.14 11.60
CA PHE A 166 1.94 -5.89 10.86
C PHE A 166 2.81 -4.85 11.54
N LYS A 167 3.45 -3.99 10.75
CA LYS A 167 4.00 -2.73 11.22
C LYS A 167 2.84 -1.71 11.27
N VAL A 168 2.47 -1.27 12.47
CA VAL A 168 1.30 -0.42 12.69
C VAL A 168 1.77 0.97 13.11
N TYR A 169 1.49 1.97 12.27
CA TYR A 169 1.63 3.37 12.69
C TYR A 169 0.56 3.71 13.72
N GLU A 170 0.88 4.60 14.66
CA GLU A 170 -0.10 5.06 15.67
C GLU A 170 -1.26 5.84 15.05
N SER A 171 -1.01 6.53 13.94
CA SER A 171 -1.99 7.29 13.17
C SER A 171 -1.74 7.16 11.67
N GLN A 172 -2.63 7.74 10.85
CA GLN A 172 -2.39 7.87 9.41
C GLN A 172 -1.20 8.81 9.15
N PRO A 173 -0.18 8.36 8.39
CA PRO A 173 0.95 9.19 7.99
C PRO A 173 0.53 10.45 7.23
N VAL A 174 0.90 11.62 7.74
CA VAL A 174 0.61 12.91 7.06
C VAL A 174 1.18 12.94 5.63
N LEU A 175 2.41 12.45 5.44
CA LEU A 175 3.09 12.34 4.15
C LEU A 175 3.06 10.88 3.68
N THR A 176 1.87 10.40 3.35
CA THR A 176 1.63 8.98 3.01
C THR A 176 2.43 8.54 1.79
N LYS A 177 2.49 9.34 0.70
CA LYS A 177 3.24 8.95 -0.51
C LYS A 177 4.74 8.94 -0.26
N LEU A 178 5.24 9.89 0.55
CA LEU A 178 6.64 9.87 0.99
C LEU A 178 6.97 8.59 1.77
N LYS A 179 6.13 8.20 2.74
CA LYS A 179 6.34 6.94 3.50
C LYS A 179 6.23 5.71 2.62
N GLN A 180 5.27 5.68 1.70
CA GLN A 180 5.17 4.61 0.71
C GLN A 180 6.42 4.51 -0.17
N PHE A 181 6.99 5.66 -0.57
CA PHE A 181 8.23 5.69 -1.33
C PHE A 181 9.40 5.17 -0.50
N GLN A 182 9.64 5.70 0.69
CA GLN A 182 10.72 5.26 1.59
C GLN A 182 10.71 3.74 1.83
N GLU A 183 9.53 3.17 2.11
CA GLU A 183 9.40 1.74 2.42
C GLU A 183 9.51 0.83 1.18
N ASN A 184 9.36 1.38 -0.04
CA ASN A 184 9.48 0.63 -1.29
C ASN A 184 10.76 0.98 -2.08
N ALA A 185 11.49 2.04 -1.72
CA ALA A 185 12.68 2.52 -2.43
C ALA A 185 13.81 1.47 -2.40
N CYS A 186 13.93 0.75 -1.28
CA CYS A 186 14.89 -0.34 -1.08
C CYS A 186 14.60 -1.62 -1.86
N ARG A 187 13.51 -1.67 -2.63
CA ARG A 187 13.13 -2.90 -3.33
C ARG A 187 13.64 -2.94 -4.76
N GLU A 188 14.44 -3.96 -5.04
CA GLU A 188 14.96 -4.25 -6.37
C GLU A 188 13.83 -4.57 -7.37
N ASP A 189 12.71 -5.13 -6.91
CA ASP A 189 11.60 -5.66 -7.72
C ASP A 189 10.60 -4.62 -8.27
N LEU A 190 10.83 -3.32 -8.05
CA LEU A 190 9.94 -2.28 -8.55
C LEU A 190 10.30 -1.90 -10.01
N PRO A 191 9.43 -2.14 -11.03
CA PRO A 191 9.64 -1.62 -12.39
C PRO A 191 10.00 -0.14 -12.45
N GLN A 192 10.94 0.21 -13.35
CA GLN A 192 11.52 1.55 -13.46
C GLN A 192 10.47 2.66 -13.56
N TYR A 193 9.42 2.47 -14.36
CA TYR A 193 8.33 3.44 -14.48
C TYR A 193 7.57 3.63 -13.15
N GLY A 194 7.29 2.54 -12.43
CA GLY A 194 6.63 2.61 -11.13
C GLY A 194 7.51 3.25 -10.04
N LYS A 195 8.84 3.10 -10.13
CA LYS A 195 9.80 3.82 -9.27
C LYS A 195 9.72 5.33 -9.51
N LEU A 196 9.69 5.74 -10.78
CA LEU A 196 9.57 7.15 -11.16
C LEU A 196 8.24 7.75 -10.69
N GLU A 197 7.13 7.06 -10.89
CA GLU A 197 5.82 7.52 -10.45
C GLU A 197 5.74 7.68 -8.92
N ALA A 198 6.24 6.69 -8.17
CA ALA A 198 6.31 6.76 -6.71
C ALA A 198 7.18 7.92 -6.22
N PHE A 199 8.32 8.16 -6.88
CA PHE A 199 9.20 9.29 -6.61
C PHE A 199 8.51 10.63 -6.87
N MET A 200 7.83 10.78 -8.02
CA MET A 200 7.11 12.01 -8.35
C MET A 200 6.01 12.30 -7.33
N ASN A 201 5.25 11.29 -6.91
CA ASN A 201 4.21 11.42 -5.89
C ASN A 201 4.79 11.85 -4.52
N ALA A 202 5.89 11.24 -4.09
CA ALA A 202 6.58 11.64 -2.86
C ALA A 202 7.13 13.08 -2.95
N ARG A 203 7.69 13.46 -4.10
CA ARG A 203 8.20 14.81 -4.34
C ARG A 203 7.11 15.87 -4.28
N MET A 204 5.93 15.61 -4.86
CA MET A 204 4.81 16.55 -4.77
C MET A 204 4.32 16.78 -3.34
N GLU A 205 4.35 15.76 -2.48
CA GLU A 205 4.05 15.93 -1.05
C GLU A 205 5.11 16.81 -0.36
N LEU A 206 6.39 16.64 -0.68
CA LEU A 206 7.48 17.49 -0.18
C LEU A 206 7.39 18.94 -0.66
N ASP A 207 7.07 19.15 -1.94
CA ASP A 207 6.85 20.48 -2.50
C ASP A 207 5.70 21.18 -1.77
N THR A 208 4.61 20.45 -1.51
CA THR A 208 3.46 20.94 -0.74
C THR A 208 3.86 21.32 0.69
N LEU A 209 4.65 20.49 1.37
CA LEU A 209 5.20 20.79 2.69
C LEU A 209 6.08 22.05 2.66
N SER A 210 6.98 22.16 1.69
CA SER A 210 7.88 23.32 1.51
C SER A 210 7.10 24.62 1.30
N ASP A 211 6.01 24.58 0.53
CA ASP A 211 5.13 25.72 0.32
C ASP A 211 4.32 26.08 1.58
N VAL A 212 3.82 25.08 2.34
CA VAL A 212 3.14 25.33 3.62
C VAL A 212 4.09 25.99 4.63
N ARG A 213 5.33 25.52 4.74
CA ARG A 213 6.36 26.14 5.59
C ARG A 213 6.56 27.61 5.22
N LYS A 214 6.72 27.91 3.92
CA LYS A 214 6.84 29.29 3.43
C LYS A 214 5.61 30.14 3.80
N GLN A 215 4.40 29.59 3.68
CA GLN A 215 3.16 30.29 4.06
C GLN A 215 3.08 30.60 5.55
N LEU A 216 3.68 29.76 6.39
CA LEU A 216 3.77 29.96 7.84
C LEU A 216 4.97 30.83 8.26
N GLY A 217 5.71 31.42 7.32
CA GLY A 217 6.88 32.26 7.59
C GLY A 217 8.16 31.48 7.92
N GLN A 218 8.14 30.16 7.76
CA GLN A 218 9.29 29.28 7.98
C GLN A 218 10.17 29.18 6.72
N LYS A 219 11.39 28.67 6.88
CA LYS A 219 12.30 28.42 5.75
C LYS A 219 11.76 27.28 4.88
N LYS A 220 11.92 27.45 3.56
CA LYS A 220 11.71 26.35 2.60
C LYS A 220 12.66 25.20 2.89
N LEU A 221 12.22 24.00 2.53
CA LEU A 221 13.10 22.83 2.55
C LEU A 221 14.27 23.05 1.59
N THR A 222 15.46 22.70 2.05
CA THR A 222 16.67 22.65 1.23
C THR A 222 16.72 21.33 0.46
N VAL A 223 17.45 21.30 -0.66
CA VAL A 223 17.65 20.07 -1.45
C VAL A 223 18.23 18.94 -0.60
N ARG A 224 19.09 19.27 0.38
CA ARG A 224 19.67 18.29 1.32
C ARG A 224 18.61 17.70 2.25
N GLU A 225 17.70 18.51 2.76
CA GLU A 225 16.59 18.05 3.60
C GLU A 225 15.61 17.21 2.80
N GLU A 226 15.27 17.62 1.58
CA GLU A 226 14.41 16.84 0.67
C GLU A 226 15.01 15.47 0.35
N ALA A 227 16.31 15.41 0.01
CA ALA A 227 17.01 14.16 -0.26
C ALA A 227 17.03 13.25 0.99
N SER A 228 17.32 13.82 2.16
CA SER A 228 17.28 13.08 3.42
C SER A 228 15.87 12.56 3.74
N LEU A 229 14.83 13.34 3.46
CA LEU A 229 13.44 12.92 3.65
C LEU A 229 13.00 11.87 2.63
N LEU A 230 13.58 11.84 1.44
CA LEU A 230 13.34 10.76 0.47
C LEU A 230 14.10 9.47 0.84
N GLY A 231 15.02 9.52 1.80
CA GLY A 231 15.89 8.40 2.13
C GLY A 231 16.98 8.17 1.08
N ILE A 232 17.34 9.21 0.30
CA ILE A 232 18.34 9.13 -0.77
C ILE A 232 19.62 9.83 -0.28
N SER A 233 20.77 9.18 -0.47
CA SER A 233 22.05 9.80 -0.13
C SER A 233 22.32 11.01 -1.06
N TRP A 234 22.73 12.13 -0.48
CA TRP A 234 23.17 13.30 -1.24
C TRP A 234 24.69 13.20 -1.43
N GLU A 235 25.12 12.47 -2.45
CA GLU A 235 26.48 12.57 -2.99
C GLU A 235 26.42 13.07 -4.45
N PRO A 236 27.28 14.02 -4.84
CA PRO A 236 27.38 14.43 -6.22
C PRO A 236 27.98 13.26 -7.03
N MET A 237 27.15 12.62 -7.87
CA MET A 237 27.47 11.53 -8.82
C MET A 237 27.29 10.06 -8.42
N THR A 238 26.47 9.69 -7.43
CA THR A 238 25.93 8.31 -7.42
C THR A 238 24.57 8.24 -6.74
N ILE A 239 23.52 7.96 -7.52
CA ILE A 239 22.22 7.55 -6.96
C ILE A 239 22.42 6.13 -6.44
N ILE A 240 22.85 5.99 -5.19
CA ILE A 240 22.76 4.73 -4.46
C ILE A 240 21.42 4.76 -3.73
N MET A 241 20.43 4.08 -4.30
CA MET A 241 19.21 3.72 -3.58
C MET A 241 19.53 2.47 -2.76
N CYS A 242 19.57 2.59 -1.44
CA CYS A 242 19.51 1.43 -0.54
C CYS A 242 18.08 0.97 -0.40
#